data_AF-A0A0M3HIA9-F1
#
_entry.id   AF-A0A0M3HIA9-F1
#
_cell.length_a   1.000
_cell.length_b   1.000
_cell.length_c   1.000
_cell.angle_alpha   90.00
_cell.angle_beta   90.00
_cell.angle_gamma   90.00
#
_symmetry.space_group_name_H-M   'P 1'
#
loop_
_entity.id
_entity.type
_entity.pdbx_description
1 polymer ?
#
loop_
_entity_poly.entity_id
_entity_poly.type
_entity_poly.pdbx_seq_one_letter_code
_entity_poly.pdbx_strand_id
1 'polypeptide(L)'
;MLIQVIAKRTMEFESLERKPTFEELSIGGKKKLAFLDLLLSMQKEHKLTDADIAEEVGTFLVAGYDTVSSSIGFVLFLLGHKQHIQDKVYEELYEIFGMLTFFHIKFVRFFCI
;
A
#
# COMPACT_ATOMS: atom_id res chain seq x y z
N MET A 1 -9.14 14.02 1.65
CA MET A 1 -9.07 12.55 1.59
C MET A 1 -8.15 11.98 2.67
N LEU A 2 -6.85 12.30 2.70
CA LEU A 2 -5.94 11.76 3.73
C LEU A 2 -6.35 12.09 5.16
N ILE A 3 -6.63 13.37 5.45
CA ILE A 3 -7.04 13.81 6.81
C ILE A 3 -8.30 13.07 7.29
N GLN A 4 -9.26 12.80 6.38
CA GLN A 4 -10.47 12.04 6.70
C GLN A 4 -10.16 10.57 7.01
N VAL A 5 -9.20 9.97 6.30
CA VAL A 5 -8.75 8.60 6.55
C VAL A 5 -8.04 8.51 7.89
N ILE A 6 -7.13 9.45 8.19
CA ILE A 6 -6.44 9.52 9.48
C ILE A 6 -7.46 9.66 10.60
N ALA A 7 -8.35 10.66 10.52
CA ALA A 7 -9.37 10.89 11.54
C ALA A 7 -10.26 9.66 11.78
N LYS A 8 -10.73 9.02 10.71
CA LYS A 8 -11.55 7.80 10.83
C LYS A 8 -10.78 6.67 11.52
N ARG A 9 -9.53 6.44 11.13
CA ARG A 9 -8.70 5.38 11.72
C ARG A 9 -8.34 5.67 13.18
N THR A 10 -8.03 6.91 13.51
CA THR A 10 -7.79 7.32 14.90
C THR A 10 -9.01 7.03 15.77
N MET A 11 -10.22 7.37 15.32
CA MET A 11 -11.47 7.03 16.04
C MET A 11 -11.65 5.52 16.21
N GLU A 12 -11.42 4.74 15.15
CA GLU A 12 -11.50 3.28 15.22
C GLU A 12 -10.48 2.71 16.23
N PHE A 13 -9.26 3.22 16.24
CA PHE A 13 -8.21 2.83 17.18
C PHE A 13 -8.55 3.18 18.63
N GLU A 14 -9.16 4.34 18.87
CA GLU A 14 -9.62 4.76 20.20
C GLU A 14 -10.81 3.94 20.71
N SER A 15 -11.67 3.45 19.81
CA SER A 15 -12.82 2.62 20.17
C SER A 15 -12.48 1.19 20.59
N LEU A 16 -11.21 0.78 20.45
CA LEU A 16 -10.75 -0.55 20.86
C LEU A 16 -10.72 -0.69 22.39
N GLU A 17 -11.40 -1.71 22.92
CA GLU A 17 -11.37 -2.03 24.36
C GLU A 17 -9.94 -2.30 24.88
N ARG A 18 -9.11 -2.93 24.03
CA ARG A 18 -7.69 -3.17 24.29
C ARG A 18 -6.86 -2.60 23.16
N LYS A 19 -6.06 -1.58 23.46
CA LYS A 19 -5.08 -1.03 22.52
C LYS A 19 -3.91 -2.00 22.38
N PRO A 20 -3.57 -2.45 21.16
CA PRO A 20 -2.43 -3.34 20.93
C PRO A 20 -1.12 -2.61 21.22
N THR A 21 -0.11 -3.32 21.74
CA THR A 21 1.23 -2.75 21.94
C THR A 21 2.01 -2.72 20.63
N PHE A 22 3.09 -1.94 20.60
CA PHE A 22 4.00 -1.87 19.46
C PHE A 22 4.52 -3.27 19.05
N GLU A 23 4.88 -4.11 20.02
CA GLU A 23 5.40 -5.46 19.77
C GLU A 23 4.33 -6.36 19.12
N GLU A 24 3.09 -6.28 19.57
CA GLU A 24 1.97 -7.03 19.00
C GLU A 24 1.65 -6.59 17.56
N LEU A 25 1.89 -5.31 17.24
CA LEU A 25 1.70 -4.75 15.90
C LEU A 25 2.87 -5.06 14.96
N SER A 26 4.09 -5.08 15.49
CA SER A 26 5.35 -5.28 14.76
C SER A 26 5.57 -6.75 14.39
N ILE A 27 5.23 -7.68 15.29
CA ILE A 27 5.31 -9.11 15.05
C ILE A 27 4.05 -9.50 14.27
N GLY A 28 4.15 -9.61 12.94
CA GLY A 28 3.04 -9.73 11.97
C GLY A 28 2.08 -10.92 12.11
N GLY A 29 1.51 -11.17 13.29
CA GLY A 29 0.46 -12.14 13.58
C GLY A 29 -0.95 -11.54 13.49
N LYS A 30 -1.89 -12.35 12.98
CA LYS A 30 -3.37 -12.26 12.85
C LYS A 30 -4.07 -10.92 12.49
N LYS A 31 -3.49 -9.75 12.73
CA LYS A 31 -3.91 -8.44 12.20
C LYS A 31 -2.66 -7.59 11.94
N LYS A 32 -2.13 -7.64 10.71
CA LYS A 32 -1.23 -6.58 10.23
C LYS A 32 -2.04 -5.29 10.21
N LEU A 33 -1.85 -4.47 11.23
CA LEU A 33 -2.45 -3.15 11.30
C LEU A 33 -1.59 -2.16 10.51
N ALA A 34 -2.20 -1.06 10.09
CA ALA A 34 -1.60 -0.10 9.17
C ALA A 34 -0.49 0.69 9.86
N PHE A 35 0.41 1.31 9.08
CA PHE A 35 1.49 2.18 9.59
C PHE A 35 1.00 3.22 10.62
N LEU A 36 -0.20 3.78 10.43
CA LEU A 36 -0.83 4.70 11.37
C LEU A 36 -1.11 4.07 12.74
N ASP A 37 -1.54 2.81 12.81
CA ASP A 37 -1.84 2.13 14.08
C ASP A 37 -0.57 1.91 14.91
N LEU A 38 0.58 1.74 14.24
CA LEU A 38 1.89 1.69 14.89
C LEU A 38 2.22 3.02 15.57
N LEU A 39 2.05 4.14 14.84
CA LEU A 39 2.29 5.49 15.37
C LEU A 39 1.35 5.81 16.53
N LEU A 40 0.07 5.43 16.43
CA LEU A 40 -0.91 5.60 17.50
C LEU A 40 -0.57 4.76 18.75
N SER A 41 0.02 3.57 18.59
CA SER A 41 0.49 2.75 19.73
C SER A 41 1.64 3.41 20.49
N MET A 42 2.51 4.14 19.77
CA MET A 42 3.70 4.83 20.29
C MET A 42 3.41 6.24 20.81
N GLN A 43 2.22 6.79 20.52
CA GLN A 43 1.86 8.18 20.80
C GLN A 43 2.10 8.60 22.26
N LYS A 44 1.69 7.75 23.22
CA LYS A 44 1.83 8.04 24.65
C LYS A 44 3.27 7.95 25.14
N GLU A 45 4.02 6.95 24.68
CA GLU A 45 5.40 6.70 25.10
C GLU A 45 6.34 7.79 24.59
N HIS A 46 6.16 8.19 23.33
CA HIS A 46 7.02 9.18 22.67
C HIS A 46 6.45 10.61 22.69
N LYS A 47 5.30 10.83 23.35
CA LYS A 47 4.60 12.12 23.43
C LYS A 47 4.36 12.76 22.05
N LEU A 48 3.98 11.94 21.07
CA LEU A 48 3.66 12.42 19.72
C LEU A 48 2.36 13.21 19.76
N THR A 49 2.35 14.38 19.15
CA THR A 49 1.12 15.14 18.92
C THR A 49 0.38 14.56 17.72
N ASP A 50 -0.92 14.85 17.62
CA ASP A 50 -1.70 14.46 16.45
C ASP A 50 -1.15 15.11 15.16
N ALA A 51 -0.50 16.27 15.28
CA ALA A 51 0.17 16.94 14.17
C ALA A 51 1.41 16.16 13.71
N ASP A 52 2.24 15.68 14.64
CA ASP A 52 3.42 14.87 14.31
C ASP A 52 3.01 13.57 13.57
N ILE A 53 1.97 12.89 14.08
CA ILE A 53 1.45 11.67 13.43
C ILE A 53 0.92 11.98 12.02
N ALA A 54 0.17 13.08 11.87
CA ALA A 54 -0.35 13.47 10.56
C ALA A 54 0.75 13.83 9.56
N GLU A 55 1.82 14.48 10.02
CA GLU A 55 2.98 14.84 9.21
C GLU A 55 3.75 13.60 8.73
N GLU A 56 4.03 12.64 9.62
CA GLU A 56 4.74 11.41 9.28
C GLU A 56 3.94 10.53 8.30
N VAL A 57 2.64 10.37 8.56
CA VAL A 57 1.75 9.63 7.64
C VAL A 57 1.64 10.33 6.29
N GLY A 58 1.57 11.67 6.28
CA GLY A 58 1.56 12.47 5.07
C GLY A 58 2.83 12.29 4.25
N THR A 59 3.99 12.39 4.89
CA THR A 59 5.29 12.23 4.26
C THR A 59 5.47 10.83 3.66
N PHE A 60 5.12 9.78 4.42
CA PHE A 60 5.16 8.40 3.92
C PHE A 60 4.30 8.22 2.66
N LEU A 61 3.08 8.78 2.66
CA LEU A 61 2.17 8.63 1.53
C LEU A 61 2.59 9.42 0.31
N VAL A 62 3.06 10.66 0.48
CA VAL A 62 3.53 11.47 -0.66
C VAL A 62 4.76 10.84 -1.29
N ALA A 63 5.77 10.49 -0.48
CA ALA A 63 6.99 9.87 -0.97
C ALA A 63 6.72 8.52 -1.63
N GLY A 64 5.82 7.70 -1.04
CA GLY A 64 5.42 6.42 -1.61
C GLY A 64 4.57 6.54 -2.87
N TYR A 65 3.67 7.53 -2.94
CA TYR A 65 2.76 7.68 -4.07
C TYR A 65 3.48 8.15 -5.33
N ASP A 66 4.24 9.26 -5.25
CA ASP A 66 4.85 9.87 -6.43
C ASP A 66 5.90 8.95 -7.08
N THR A 67 6.71 8.27 -6.25
CA THR A 67 7.77 7.37 -6.73
C THR A 67 7.21 6.07 -7.31
N VAL A 68 6.25 5.44 -6.65
CA VAL A 68 5.64 4.18 -7.11
C VAL A 68 4.78 4.41 -8.35
N SER A 69 3.97 5.48 -8.37
CA SER A 69 3.15 5.81 -9.55
C SER A 69 4.00 6.07 -10.79
N SER A 70 5.08 6.86 -10.65
CA SER A 70 6.03 7.11 -11.74
C SER A 70 6.71 5.82 -12.20
N SER A 71 7.17 4.99 -11.26
CA SER A 71 7.81 3.70 -11.57
C SER A 71 6.88 2.77 -12.33
N ILE A 72 5.63 2.64 -11.90
CA ILE A 72 4.60 1.85 -12.60
C ILE A 72 4.35 2.44 -14.00
N GLY A 73 4.24 3.76 -14.13
CA GLY A 73 4.09 4.43 -15.41
C GLY A 73 5.20 4.09 -16.39
N PHE A 74 6.46 4.16 -15.96
CA PHE A 74 7.61 3.77 -16.78
C PHE A 74 7.62 2.28 -17.14
N VAL A 75 7.29 1.41 -16.19
CA VAL A 75 7.20 -0.03 -16.44
C VAL A 75 6.14 -0.32 -17.50
N LEU A 76 4.94 0.25 -17.38
CA LEU A 76 3.87 0.06 -18.36
C LEU A 76 4.25 0.62 -19.73
N PHE A 77 4.88 1.80 -19.77
CA PHE A 77 5.40 2.38 -21.01
C PHE A 77 6.40 1.46 -21.71
N LEU A 78 7.37 0.91 -20.97
CA LEU A 78 8.38 0.01 -21.50
C LEU A 78 7.78 -1.32 -21.98
N LEU A 79 6.86 -1.91 -21.21
CA LEU A 79 6.18 -3.14 -21.60
C LEU A 79 5.38 -2.96 -22.89
N GLY A 80 4.71 -1.82 -23.06
CA GLY A 80 3.98 -1.53 -24.30
C GLY A 80 4.88 -1.41 -25.53
N HIS A 81 6.10 -0.87 -25.37
CA HIS A 81 7.07 -0.74 -26.47
C HIS A 81 7.92 -1.99 -26.70
N LYS A 82 7.99 -2.91 -25.73
CA LYS A 82 8.84 -4.10 -25.77
C LYS A 82 7.99 -5.36 -25.64
N GLN A 83 7.23 -5.66 -26.70
CA GLN A 83 6.29 -6.79 -26.75
C GLN A 83 6.89 -8.13 -26.32
N HIS A 84 8.10 -8.47 -26.77
CA HIS A 84 8.80 -9.69 -26.34
C HIS A 84 9.11 -9.78 -24.84
N ILE A 85 9.21 -8.66 -24.13
CA ILE A 85 9.37 -8.62 -22.67
C ILE A 85 8.00 -8.76 -22.02
N GLN A 86 6.99 -8.09 -22.57
CA GLN A 86 5.60 -8.21 -22.11
C GLN A 86 5.10 -9.66 -22.19
N ASP A 87 5.44 -10.39 -23.25
CA ASP A 87 5.10 -11.80 -23.41
C ASP A 87 5.73 -12.66 -22.30
N LYS A 88 7.00 -12.44 -21.98
CA LYS A 88 7.68 -13.15 -20.87
C LYS A 88 7.02 -12.89 -19.52
N VAL A 89 6.74 -11.62 -19.22
CA VAL A 89 6.04 -11.25 -17.97
C VAL A 89 4.65 -11.88 -17.92
N TYR A 90 3.95 -11.94 -19.05
CA TYR A 90 2.66 -12.60 -19.14
C TYR A 90 2.77 -14.11 -18.89
N GLU A 91 3.75 -14.79 -19.49
CA GLU A 91 4.02 -16.21 -19.26
C GLU A 91 4.32 -16.49 -17.78
N GLU A 92 5.22 -15.73 -17.15
CA GLU A 92 5.54 -15.86 -15.71
C GLU A 92 4.30 -15.71 -14.84
N LEU A 93 3.48 -14.69 -15.09
CA LEU A 93 2.25 -14.47 -14.34
C LEU A 93 1.23 -15.59 -14.57
N TYR A 94 1.14 -16.12 -15.78
CA TYR A 94 0.25 -17.24 -16.10
C TYR A 94 0.70 -18.54 -15.39
N GLU A 95 2.00 -18.80 -15.33
CA GLU A 95 2.56 -19.94 -14.60
C GLU A 95 2.26 -19.87 -13.10
N ILE A 96 2.35 -18.68 -12.49
CA ILE A 96 2.13 -18.50 -11.05
C ILE A 96 0.64 -18.52 -10.68
N PHE A 97 -0.20 -17.80 -11.43
CA PHE A 97 -1.59 -17.52 -11.02
C PHE A 97 -2.66 -18.34 -11.78
N GLY A 98 -2.30 -19.00 -12.88
CA GLY A 98 -3.21 -19.80 -13.69
C GLY A 98 -4.31 -19.00 -14.41
N MET A 99 -5.28 -19.73 -14.98
CA MET A 99 -6.32 -19.17 -15.88
C MET A 99 -7.42 -18.36 -15.17
N LEU A 100 -7.65 -18.59 -13.86
CA LEU A 100 -8.81 -18.07 -13.11
C LEU A 100 -8.70 -16.59 -12.68
N THR A 101 -7.51 -15.99 -12.72
CA THR A 101 -7.27 -14.57 -12.37
C THR A 101 -7.17 -13.65 -13.60
N PHE A 102 -7.11 -14.20 -14.80
CA PHE A 102 -6.55 -13.49 -15.97
C PHE A 102 -7.55 -12.87 -16.95
N PHE A 103 -8.87 -13.05 -16.77
CA PHE A 103 -9.87 -12.42 -17.65
C PHE A 103 -9.75 -10.88 -17.69
N HIS A 104 -9.12 -10.26 -16.68
CA HIS A 104 -8.88 -8.81 -16.63
C HIS A 104 -7.50 -8.36 -17.18
N ILE A 105 -6.50 -9.24 -17.32
CA ILE A 105 -5.14 -8.82 -17.72
C ILE A 105 -5.00 -8.69 -19.24
N LYS A 106 -5.99 -9.18 -20.02
CA LYS A 106 -6.11 -8.82 -21.45
C LYS A 106 -6.17 -7.30 -21.69
N PHE A 107 -6.45 -6.50 -20.66
CA PHE A 107 -6.40 -5.03 -20.72
C PHE A 107 -5.01 -4.48 -21.09
N VAL A 108 -3.92 -5.14 -20.66
CA VAL A 108 -2.55 -4.68 -20.98
C VAL A 108 -2.18 -4.96 -22.45
N ARG A 109 -2.79 -5.98 -23.07
CA ARG A 109 -2.59 -6.28 -24.48
C ARG A 109 -3.47 -5.41 -25.39
N PHE A 110 -4.55 -4.82 -24.87
CA PHE A 110 -5.48 -3.97 -25.63
C PHE A 110 -5.09 -2.49 -25.68
N PHE A 111 -4.17 -2.03 -24.83
CA PHE A 111 -3.76 -0.61 -24.77
C PHE A 111 -2.47 -0.29 -25.55
N CYS A 112 -1.93 -1.26 -26.30
CA CYS A 112 -0.69 -1.09 -27.09
C CYS A 112 -0.90 -1.10 -28.61
N ILE A 113 -2.14 -0.95 -29.09
CA ILE A 113 -2.47 -0.52 -30.47
C ILE A 113 -3.66 0.44 -30.41
#